data_AF-A0AAN5IB82-F1
#
_entry.id   AF-A0AAN5IB82-F1
#
_cell.length_a   1.000
_cell.length_b   1.000
_cell.length_c   1.000
_cell.angle_alpha   90.00
_cell.angle_beta   90.00
_cell.angle_gamma   90.00
#
_symmetry.space_group_name_H-M   'P 1'
#
loop_
_entity.id
_entity.type
_entity.pdbx_description
1 polymer ?
#
loop_
_entity_poly.entity_id
_entity_poly.type
_entity_poly.pdbx_seq_one_letter_code
_entity_poly.pdbx_strand_id
1 'polypeptide(L)'
;PHSPNSSFRVFLSSASLLFYHSYLLMLVSPLLPLLFLFPHCISESLSHYTSQLVDDELISLNDDGTPFVLCNHMKGPRYSISKKCTTTSMSVPPACFTLWNGTGILAQSCYIKRDINDVMECSKKSCFSDRSPKNGIHFCCCHGRFCNDIHRLHTLESQGR
;
A
#
# COMPACT_ATOMS: atom_id res chain seq x y z
N PRO A 1 5.96 -74.61 25.33
CA PRO A 1 5.28 -73.88 24.24
C PRO A 1 5.42 -72.36 24.44
N HIS A 2 6.61 -71.84 24.12
CA HIS A 2 6.90 -70.40 24.11
C HIS A 2 6.47 -69.82 22.77
N SER A 3 5.56 -68.83 22.78
CA SER A 3 5.10 -68.11 21.60
C SER A 3 5.99 -66.88 21.36
N PRO A 4 6.78 -66.82 20.27
CA PRO A 4 7.69 -65.71 20.01
C PRO A 4 7.04 -64.75 19.01
N ASN A 5 6.07 -63.94 19.43
CA ASN A 5 5.38 -63.04 18.49
C ASN A 5 4.99 -61.65 19.04
N SER A 6 5.48 -61.26 20.23
CA SER A 6 5.13 -59.95 20.83
C SER A 6 6.09 -58.82 20.45
N SER A 7 7.40 -59.10 20.31
CA SER A 7 8.40 -58.04 20.07
C SER A 7 8.38 -57.46 18.66
N PHE A 8 7.72 -58.08 17.68
CA PHE A 8 7.78 -57.63 16.29
C PHE A 8 6.84 -56.45 15.96
N ARG A 9 5.78 -56.24 16.76
CA ARG A 9 4.77 -55.20 16.47
C ARG A 9 5.16 -53.78 16.92
N VAL A 10 6.02 -53.63 17.93
CA VAL A 10 6.42 -52.31 18.44
C VAL A 10 7.45 -51.64 17.52
N PHE A 11 8.32 -52.42 16.85
CA PHE A 11 9.34 -51.86 15.95
C PHE A 11 8.78 -51.32 14.62
N LEU A 12 7.61 -51.79 14.17
CA LEU A 12 7.00 -51.32 12.92
C LEU A 12 6.38 -49.91 13.04
N SER A 13 6.01 -49.48 14.25
CA SER A 13 5.39 -48.17 14.47
C SER A 13 6.41 -47.02 14.46
N SER A 14 7.60 -47.23 15.00
CA SER A 14 8.64 -46.19 15.07
C SER A 14 9.36 -46.01 13.72
N ALA A 15 9.58 -47.09 12.97
CA ALA A 15 10.17 -47.01 11.63
C ALA A 15 9.27 -46.20 10.67
N SER A 16 7.95 -46.44 10.69
CA SER A 16 6.99 -45.74 9.82
C SER A 16 6.95 -44.23 10.08
N LEU A 17 7.10 -43.82 11.35
CA LEU A 17 7.19 -42.40 11.75
C LEU A 17 8.47 -41.73 11.24
N LEU A 18 9.61 -42.42 11.28
CA LEU A 18 10.89 -41.90 10.78
C LEU A 18 10.89 -41.78 9.24
N PHE A 19 10.26 -42.71 8.52
CA PHE A 19 10.10 -42.61 7.07
C PHE A 19 9.17 -41.45 6.69
N TYR A 20 8.10 -41.21 7.44
CA TYR A 20 7.20 -40.08 7.20
C TYR A 20 7.89 -38.73 7.44
N HIS A 21 8.69 -38.62 8.52
CA HIS A 21 9.45 -37.40 8.81
C HIS A 21 10.53 -37.11 7.77
N SER A 22 11.23 -38.15 7.31
CA SER A 22 12.27 -38.03 6.28
C SER A 22 11.68 -37.63 4.93
N TYR A 23 10.52 -38.20 4.58
CA TYR A 23 9.79 -37.85 3.36
C TYR A 23 9.25 -36.41 3.40
N LEU A 24 8.72 -35.96 4.54
CA LEU A 24 8.25 -34.59 4.71
C LEU A 24 9.41 -33.57 4.58
N LEU A 25 10.57 -33.86 5.18
CA LEU A 25 11.76 -33.01 5.07
C LEU A 25 12.29 -32.93 3.63
N MET A 26 12.25 -34.03 2.88
CA MET A 26 12.63 -34.06 1.46
C MET A 26 11.67 -33.25 0.57
N LEU A 27 10.37 -33.17 0.93
CA LEU A 27 9.39 -32.35 0.20
C LEU A 27 9.51 -30.85 0.52
N VAL A 28 9.85 -30.49 1.76
CA VAL A 28 9.94 -29.06 2.17
C VAL A 28 11.32 -28.46 1.86
N SER A 29 12.39 -29.26 1.83
CA SER A 29 13.76 -28.81 1.53
C SER A 29 13.95 -28.06 0.20
N PRO A 30 13.39 -28.50 -0.96
CA PRO A 30 13.53 -27.77 -2.21
C PRO A 30 12.69 -26.48 -2.27
N LEU A 31 11.68 -26.33 -1.39
CA LEU A 31 10.82 -25.15 -1.33
C LEU A 31 11.41 -24.03 -0.44
N LEU A 32 12.32 -24.38 0.48
CA LEU A 32 12.97 -23.43 1.37
C LEU A 32 13.87 -22.39 0.64
N PRO A 33 14.71 -22.75 -0.36
CA PRO A 33 15.51 -21.77 -1.09
C PRO A 33 14.67 -20.86 -2.00
N LEU A 34 13.48 -21.30 -2.43
CA LEU A 34 12.54 -20.46 -3.20
C LEU A 34 12.02 -19.26 -2.36
N LEU A 35 11.90 -19.40 -1.04
CA LEU A 35 11.46 -18.29 -0.17
C LEU A 35 12.56 -17.23 0.05
N PHE A 36 13.84 -17.57 -0.14
CA PHE A 36 14.96 -16.64 0.01
C PHE A 36 15.32 -15.88 -1.27
N LEU A 37 14.78 -16.27 -2.43
CA LEU A 37 15.06 -15.61 -3.71
C LEU A 37 14.15 -14.40 -3.98
N PHE A 38 13.08 -14.17 -3.21
CA PHE A 38 12.10 -13.10 -3.47
C PHE A 38 11.88 -12.02 -2.40
N PRO A 39 12.72 -11.80 -1.35
CA PRO A 39 12.43 -10.70 -0.41
C PRO A 39 12.77 -9.29 -0.94
N HIS A 40 13.33 -9.13 -2.15
CA HIS A 40 13.92 -7.84 -2.60
C HIS A 40 13.15 -7.09 -3.70
N CYS A 41 12.03 -7.60 -4.24
CA CYS A 41 11.37 -6.95 -5.38
C CYS A 41 10.45 -5.76 -5.06
N ILE A 42 10.13 -5.49 -3.79
CA ILE A 42 9.08 -4.51 -3.45
C ILE A 42 9.64 -3.08 -3.31
N SER A 43 10.92 -2.91 -2.98
CA SER A 43 11.51 -1.57 -2.75
C SER A 43 11.82 -0.80 -4.04
N GLU A 44 12.18 -1.49 -5.12
CA GLU A 44 12.52 -0.86 -6.41
C GLU A 44 11.32 -0.21 -7.08
N SER A 45 10.15 -0.85 -7.03
CA SER A 45 8.93 -0.37 -7.71
C SER A 45 8.45 0.97 -7.17
N LEU A 46 8.56 1.19 -5.86
CA LEU A 46 8.13 2.41 -5.19
C LEU A 46 9.08 3.58 -5.42
N SER A 47 10.39 3.32 -5.39
CA SER A 47 11.41 4.33 -5.72
C SER A 47 11.20 4.83 -7.17
N HIS A 48 10.97 3.89 -8.09
CA HIS A 48 10.68 4.21 -9.48
C HIS A 48 9.39 5.05 -9.63
N TYR A 49 8.33 4.73 -8.86
CA TYR A 49 7.10 5.53 -8.86
C TYR A 49 7.33 6.97 -8.35
N THR A 50 8.07 7.14 -7.26
CA THR A 50 8.44 8.49 -6.77
C THR A 50 9.24 9.26 -7.81
N SER A 51 10.19 8.62 -8.49
CA SER A 51 10.93 9.24 -9.60
C SER A 51 9.99 9.71 -10.70
N GLN A 52 9.05 8.86 -11.14
CA GLN A 52 8.05 9.23 -12.14
C GLN A 52 7.20 10.43 -11.70
N LEU A 53 6.83 10.52 -10.42
CA LEU A 53 6.07 11.67 -9.92
C LEU A 53 6.89 12.97 -9.91
N VAL A 54 8.22 12.89 -9.72
CA VAL A 54 9.13 14.03 -9.86
C VAL A 54 9.24 14.42 -11.33
N ASP A 55 9.45 13.45 -12.22
CA ASP A 55 9.57 13.66 -13.66
C ASP A 55 8.27 14.25 -14.27
N ASP A 56 7.11 13.82 -13.76
CA ASP A 56 5.79 14.36 -14.12
C ASP A 56 5.49 15.74 -13.47
N GLU A 57 6.44 16.31 -12.71
CA GLU A 57 6.31 17.57 -11.96
C GLU A 57 5.14 17.59 -10.94
N LEU A 58 4.74 16.42 -10.44
CA LEU A 58 3.64 16.29 -9.48
C LEU A 58 4.10 16.47 -8.04
N ILE A 59 5.36 16.13 -7.76
CA ILE A 59 6.03 16.37 -6.49
C ILE A 59 7.38 17.05 -6.78
N SER A 60 7.91 17.76 -5.80
CA SER A 60 9.18 18.48 -5.91
C SER A 60 10.19 17.92 -4.92
N LEU A 61 11.47 18.21 -5.11
CA LEU A 61 12.54 17.84 -4.16
C LEU A 61 12.98 19.07 -3.38
N ASN A 62 13.21 18.90 -2.09
CA ASN A 62 13.90 19.87 -1.24
C ASN A 62 15.39 19.91 -1.58
N ASP A 63 16.11 20.88 -1.02
CA ASP A 63 17.56 21.03 -1.18
C ASP A 63 18.35 19.79 -0.70
N ASP A 64 17.80 19.03 0.25
CA ASP A 64 18.34 17.78 0.78
C ASP A 64 17.94 16.54 -0.04
N GLY A 65 17.23 16.73 -1.16
CA GLY A 65 16.69 15.65 -1.99
C GLY A 65 15.41 15.02 -1.46
N THR A 66 14.88 15.47 -0.32
CA THR A 66 13.65 14.92 0.26
C THR A 66 12.43 15.35 -0.56
N PRO A 67 11.57 14.42 -1.01
CA PRO A 67 10.41 14.77 -1.82
C PRO A 67 9.35 15.45 -0.98
N PHE A 68 8.68 16.44 -1.59
CA PHE A 68 7.62 17.20 -0.98
C PHE A 68 6.52 17.56 -1.99
N VAL A 69 5.33 17.83 -1.47
CA VAL A 69 4.22 18.41 -2.22
C VAL A 69 3.57 19.51 -1.39
N LEU A 70 3.00 20.53 -2.04
CA LEU A 70 2.19 21.53 -1.35
C LEU A 70 0.71 21.14 -1.43
N CYS A 71 0.05 21.08 -0.29
CA CYS A 71 -1.37 20.72 -0.18
C CYS A 71 -2.17 21.86 0.44
N ASN A 72 -3.46 21.94 0.12
CA ASN A 72 -4.39 22.70 0.93
C ASN A 72 -4.60 21.98 2.26
N HIS A 73 -4.51 22.76 3.35
CA HIS A 73 -4.70 22.30 4.70
C HIS A 73 -5.79 23.10 5.39
N MET A 74 -6.86 22.43 5.78
CA MET A 74 -7.96 23.07 6.48
C MET A 74 -7.57 23.32 7.94
N LYS A 75 -7.44 24.60 8.32
CA LYS A 75 -7.14 24.99 9.72
C LYS A 75 -8.40 25.26 10.54
N GLY A 76 -9.53 25.47 9.88
CA GLY A 76 -10.82 25.74 10.48
C GLY A 76 -11.93 25.71 9.43
N PRO A 77 -13.19 25.97 9.82
CA PRO A 77 -14.35 25.75 8.95
C PRO A 77 -14.46 26.70 7.76
N ARG A 78 -13.65 27.76 7.69
CA ARG A 78 -13.77 28.82 6.67
C ARG A 78 -12.49 29.18 5.95
N TYR A 79 -11.36 28.60 6.32
CA TYR A 79 -10.10 28.92 5.65
C TYR A 79 -9.14 27.74 5.62
N SER A 80 -8.45 27.64 4.49
CA SER A 80 -7.36 26.72 4.26
C SER A 80 -6.05 27.50 4.17
N ILE A 81 -4.95 26.84 4.50
CA ILE A 81 -3.60 27.34 4.31
C ILE A 81 -2.83 26.36 3.43
N SER A 82 -1.81 26.86 2.73
CA SER A 82 -0.84 25.98 2.07
C SER A 82 0.02 25.28 3.14
N LYS A 83 0.15 23.96 3.04
CA LYS A 83 1.02 23.15 3.89
C LYS A 83 1.99 22.34 3.03
N LYS A 84 3.27 22.40 3.38
CA LYS A 84 4.32 21.57 2.80
C LYS A 84 4.29 20.19 3.45
N CYS A 85 4.13 19.16 2.62
CA CYS A 85 4.03 17.77 3.02
C CYS A 85 5.29 17.04 2.58
N THR A 86 6.07 16.54 3.52
CA THR A 86 7.32 15.81 3.29
C THR A 86 7.16 14.37 3.77
N THR A 87 8.03 13.50 3.25
CA THR A 87 8.16 12.11 3.67
C THR A 87 9.64 11.85 3.92
N THR A 88 9.99 11.05 4.93
CA THR A 88 11.39 10.66 5.17
C THR A 88 11.83 9.49 4.30
N SER A 89 10.90 8.89 3.55
CA SER A 89 11.14 7.72 2.70
C SER A 89 10.86 8.03 1.24
N MET A 90 11.87 7.82 0.39
CA MET A 90 11.73 7.86 -1.08
C MET A 90 10.77 6.80 -1.60
N SER A 91 10.52 5.73 -0.82
CA SER A 91 9.59 4.67 -1.19
C SER A 91 8.12 5.05 -0.99
N VAL A 92 7.81 6.16 -0.33
CA VAL A 92 6.41 6.59 -0.15
C VAL A 92 6.30 8.06 -0.50
N PRO A 93 5.92 8.39 -1.74
CA PRO A 93 5.82 9.78 -2.16
C PRO A 93 4.74 10.51 -1.35
N PRO A 94 4.96 11.80 -1.02
CA PRO A 94 3.99 12.58 -0.29
C PRO A 94 2.77 12.86 -1.18
N ALA A 95 1.60 12.93 -0.56
CA ALA A 95 0.33 13.17 -1.25
C ALA A 95 -0.53 14.18 -0.48
N CYS A 96 -1.60 14.63 -1.12
CA CYS A 96 -2.66 15.43 -0.49
C CYS A 96 -3.93 14.59 -0.36
N PHE A 97 -4.80 14.92 0.59
CA PHE A 97 -6.15 14.35 0.65
C PHE A 97 -7.23 15.41 0.86
N THR A 98 -8.45 15.04 0.49
CA THR A 98 -9.69 15.75 0.83
C THR A 98 -10.72 14.77 1.34
N LEU A 99 -11.41 15.16 2.41
CA LEU A 99 -12.59 14.51 2.96
C LEU A 99 -13.75 15.50 2.87
N TRP A 100 -14.88 15.08 2.32
CA TRP A 100 -16.06 15.95 2.19
C TRP A 100 -17.35 15.14 2.29
N ASN A 101 -18.46 15.83 2.42
CA ASN A 101 -19.80 15.26 2.33
C ASN A 101 -20.69 16.19 1.49
N GLY A 102 -21.99 15.90 1.41
CA GLY A 102 -22.95 16.73 0.67
C GLY A 102 -23.09 18.18 1.18
N THR A 103 -22.56 18.50 2.36
CA THR A 103 -22.61 19.86 2.94
C THR A 103 -21.33 20.66 2.74
N GLY A 104 -20.22 20.00 2.38
CA GLY A 104 -18.94 20.67 2.13
C GLY A 104 -17.73 19.85 2.59
N ILE A 105 -16.59 20.53 2.64
CA ILE A 105 -15.30 19.93 3.02
C ILE A 105 -15.25 19.72 4.53
N LEU A 106 -14.90 18.50 4.92
CA LEU A 106 -14.74 18.08 6.32
C LEU A 106 -13.27 18.13 6.76
N ALA A 107 -12.33 17.83 5.85
CA ALA A 107 -10.89 17.90 6.11
C ALA A 107 -10.07 17.97 4.82
N GLN A 108 -8.94 18.67 4.86
CA GLN A 108 -7.91 18.68 3.83
C GLN A 108 -6.54 18.75 4.51
N SER A 109 -5.58 17.95 4.06
CA SER A 109 -4.21 18.00 4.60
C SER A 109 -3.25 17.17 3.76
N CYS A 110 -2.02 17.05 4.26
CA CYS A 110 -1.05 16.06 3.86
C CYS A 110 -1.58 14.65 4.08
N TYR A 111 -1.36 13.79 3.11
CA TYR A 111 -1.61 12.37 3.21
C TYR A 111 -0.29 11.61 3.27
N ILE A 112 -0.11 10.86 4.35
CA ILE A 112 1.07 10.02 4.57
C ILE A 112 0.52 8.62 4.91
N LYS A 113 0.52 7.73 3.92
CA LYS A 113 0.07 6.34 4.10
C LYS A 113 1.17 5.55 4.81
N ARG A 114 0.75 4.64 5.71
CA ARG A 114 1.63 3.70 6.42
C ARG A 114 1.78 2.35 5.73
N ASP A 115 0.95 2.07 4.72
CA ASP A 115 0.91 0.77 4.04
C ASP A 115 1.10 0.92 2.52
N ILE A 116 1.90 0.03 1.94
CA ILE A 116 2.52 0.15 0.60
C ILE A 116 1.52 -0.09 -0.53
N ASN A 117 0.60 -1.06 -0.37
CA ASN A 117 -0.36 -1.45 -1.42
C ASN A 117 -1.32 -0.33 -1.80
N ASP A 118 -1.47 0.62 -0.89
CA ASP A 118 -2.46 1.66 -0.86
C ASP A 118 -1.88 2.97 -1.48
N VAL A 119 -0.56 3.10 -1.59
CA VAL A 119 0.13 4.32 -2.09
C VAL A 119 -0.06 4.50 -3.60
N MET A 120 -0.14 3.40 -4.35
CA MET A 120 -0.37 3.43 -5.80
C MET A 120 -1.81 3.81 -6.20
N GLU A 121 -2.69 4.03 -5.22
CA GLU A 121 -4.10 4.36 -5.47
C GLU A 121 -4.38 5.87 -5.47
N CYS A 122 -3.41 6.72 -5.11
CA CYS A 122 -3.63 8.16 -5.18
C CYS A 122 -3.60 8.65 -6.62
N SER A 123 -4.62 9.40 -7.01
CA SER A 123 -4.78 9.91 -8.37
C SER A 123 -3.68 10.93 -8.72
N LYS A 124 -3.22 10.94 -9.98
CA LYS A 124 -2.33 12.01 -10.46
C LYS A 124 -3.15 13.28 -10.76
N LYS A 125 -2.62 14.44 -10.38
CA LYS A 125 -3.11 15.82 -10.68
C LYS A 125 -4.41 16.26 -10.01
N SER A 126 -5.36 15.37 -9.77
CA SER A 126 -6.70 15.74 -9.31
C SER A 126 -7.29 14.71 -8.35
N CYS A 127 -8.13 15.19 -7.44
CA CYS A 127 -8.69 14.40 -6.36
C CYS A 127 -10.11 13.92 -6.72
N PHE A 128 -10.26 12.62 -6.93
CA PHE A 128 -11.53 11.97 -7.26
C PHE A 128 -11.89 10.90 -6.25
N SER A 129 -13.18 10.79 -5.92
CA SER A 129 -13.70 9.69 -5.12
C SER A 129 -14.50 8.76 -6.03
N ASP A 130 -14.11 7.49 -6.05
CA ASP A 130 -14.84 6.44 -6.75
C ASP A 130 -16.04 5.98 -5.93
N ARG A 131 -17.23 6.01 -6.54
CA ARG A 131 -18.51 5.45 -6.06
C ARG A 131 -19.22 6.20 -4.92
N SER A 132 -20.51 5.87 -4.80
CA SER A 132 -21.41 6.35 -3.75
C SER A 132 -20.89 5.95 -2.36
N PRO A 133 -20.64 6.91 -1.46
CA PRO A 133 -20.07 6.65 -0.16
C PRO A 133 -21.07 5.91 0.72
N LYS A 134 -20.60 4.90 1.46
CA LYS A 134 -21.48 4.12 2.37
C LYS A 134 -22.17 5.00 3.43
N ASN A 135 -21.56 6.12 3.80
CA ASN A 135 -22.03 7.01 4.88
C ASN A 135 -22.20 8.47 4.42
N GLY A 136 -22.28 8.75 3.11
CA GLY A 136 -22.32 10.14 2.62
C GLY A 136 -20.99 10.91 2.72
N ILE A 137 -19.92 10.26 3.20
CA ILE A 137 -18.58 10.83 3.32
C ILE A 137 -17.70 10.31 2.19
N HIS A 138 -17.18 11.23 1.40
CA HIS A 138 -16.27 10.98 0.30
C HIS A 138 -14.84 11.25 0.71
N PHE A 139 -13.93 10.45 0.17
CA PHE A 139 -12.50 10.55 0.38
C PHE A 139 -11.77 10.45 -0.97
N CYS A 140 -10.73 11.25 -1.14
CA CYS A 140 -9.78 11.11 -2.23
C CYS A 140 -8.37 11.50 -1.77
N CYS A 141 -7.37 10.93 -2.43
CA CYS A 141 -5.98 11.38 -2.33
C CYS A 141 -5.39 11.58 -3.72
N CYS A 142 -4.42 12.49 -3.82
CA CYS A 142 -3.79 12.84 -5.08
C CYS A 142 -2.34 13.30 -4.94
N HIS A 143 -1.60 13.22 -6.04
CA HIS A 143 -0.28 13.84 -6.21
C HIS A 143 -0.40 15.07 -7.10
N GLY A 144 0.35 16.13 -6.77
CA GLY A 144 0.28 17.40 -7.47
C GLY A 144 0.15 18.57 -6.50
N ARG A 145 0.77 19.69 -6.87
CA ARG A 145 0.66 20.94 -6.12
C ARG A 145 -0.80 21.38 -6.01
N PHE A 146 -1.32 21.47 -4.79
CA PHE A 146 -2.71 21.82 -4.46
C PHE A 146 -3.76 20.95 -5.15
N CYS A 147 -3.42 19.72 -5.52
CA CYS A 147 -4.34 18.82 -6.24
C CYS A 147 -5.63 18.52 -5.46
N ASN A 148 -5.61 18.74 -4.14
CA ASN A 148 -6.73 18.52 -3.23
C ASN A 148 -7.66 19.74 -3.09
N ASP A 149 -7.42 20.83 -3.81
CA ASP A 149 -8.29 22.02 -3.80
C ASP A 149 -9.66 21.72 -4.43
N ILE A 150 -9.65 21.07 -5.59
CA ILE A 150 -10.85 20.65 -6.31
C ILE A 150 -11.08 19.15 -6.07
N HIS A 151 -12.22 18.82 -5.48
CA HIS A 151 -12.68 17.45 -5.32
C HIS A 151 -13.88 17.23 -6.24
N ARG A 152 -13.88 16.10 -6.96
CA ARG A 152 -15.03 15.72 -7.82
C ARG A 152 -15.44 14.28 -7.55
N LEU A 153 -16.72 14.02 -7.77
CA LEU A 153 -17.22 12.65 -7.86
C LEU A 153 -16.91 12.13 -9.25
N HIS A 154 -16.35 10.93 -9.33
CA HIS A 154 -16.21 10.26 -10.62
C HIS A 154 -17.58 9.70 -11.02
N THR A 155 -18.40 10.53 -11.65
CA THR A 155 -19.62 10.04 -12.31
C THR A 155 -19.17 9.30 -13.56
N LEU A 156 -19.51 8.01 -13.68
CA LEU A 156 -19.27 7.18 -14.87
C LEU A 156 -20.08 7.64 -16.11
N GLU A 157 -20.32 8.93 -16.27
CA GLU A 157 -21.05 9.54 -17.39
C GLU A 157 -20.13 10.21 -18.44
N SER A 158 -18.82 10.15 -18.27
CA SER A 158 -17.85 10.78 -19.21
C SER A 158 -17.15 9.80 -20.16
N GLN A 159 -17.84 8.72 -20.55
CA GLN A 159 -17.41 7.83 -21.66
C GLN A 159 -18.50 7.72 -22.75
N GLY A 160 -19.10 8.86 -23.10
CA GLY A 160 -20.13 8.93 -24.13
C GLY A 160 -20.21 10.31 -24.80
N ARG A 161 -19.16 10.71 -25.51
CA ARG A 161 -19.28 11.63 -26.65
C ARG A 161 -18.05 11.61 -27.54
#